data_AF-A0A645G675-F1
#
_entry.id   AF-A0A645G675-F1
#
_cell.length_a   1.000
_cell.length_b   1.000
_cell.length_c   1.000
_cell.angle_alpha   90.00
_cell.angle_beta   90.00
_cell.angle_gamma   90.00
#
_symmetry.space_group_name_H-M   'P 1'
#
loop_
_entity.id
_entity.type
_entity.pdbx_description
1 polymer ?
#
loop_
_entity_poly.entity_id
_entity_poly.type
_entity_poly.pdbx_seq_one_letter_code
_entity_poly.pdbx_strand_id
1 'polypeptide(L)' 'MFDDMVQSIREDTITMILRMKVNRVPAKREQISKPIEPVGDSGPKPKRIDDKPGRNSPCPCGSGKKYKNCCGKDE' A
#
# COMPACT_ATOMS: atom_id res chain seq x y z
N MET A 1 23.91 38.74 -43.48
CA MET A 1 23.66 39.25 -42.11
C MET A 1 22.70 38.36 -41.32
N PHE A 2 21.41 38.24 -41.69
CA PHE A 2 20.49 37.36 -40.97
C PHE A 2 20.76 35.87 -41.26
N ASP A 3 21.04 35.52 -42.51
CA ASP A 3 21.34 34.13 -42.90
C ASP A 3 22.63 33.59 -42.24
N ASP A 4 23.65 34.44 -42.11
CA ASP A 4 24.91 34.09 -41.41
C ASP A 4 24.65 33.82 -39.92
N MET A 5 23.76 34.60 -39.29
CA MET A 5 23.35 34.40 -37.90
C MET A 5 22.56 33.10 -37.73
N VAL A 6 21.69 32.77 -38.69
CA VAL A 6 20.94 31.52 -38.67
C VAL A 6 21.88 30.31 -38.85
N GLN A 7 22.91 30.44 -39.69
CA GLN A 7 23.94 29.41 -39.84
C GLN A 7 24.75 29.21 -38.56
N SER A 8 25.18 30.29 -37.89
CA SER A 8 25.95 30.18 -36.65
C SER A 8 25.13 29.51 -35.53
N ILE A 9 23.85 29.85 -35.39
CA ILE A 9 22.95 29.21 -34.40
C ILE A 9 22.78 27.72 -34.71
N ARG A 10 22.66 27.33 -35.98
CA ARG A 10 22.53 25.92 -36.36
C ARG A 10 23.80 25.13 -36.04
N GLU A 11 24.97 25.68 -36.33
CA GLU A 11 26.25 25.02 -36.02
C GLU A 11 26.47 24.85 -34.50
N ASP A 12 26.10 25.86 -33.72
CA ASP A 12 26.19 25.82 -32.26
C ASP A 12 25.27 24.77 -31.65
N THR A 13 24.02 24.70 -32.13
CA THR A 13 23.05 23.69 -31.65
C THR A 13 23.49 22.27 -31.98
N ILE A 14 24.01 22.05 -33.20
CA ILE A 14 24.54 20.75 -33.63
C ILE A 14 25.74 20.35 -32.75
N THR A 15 26.67 21.27 -32.54
CA THR A 15 27.86 21.04 -31.71
C THR A 15 27.48 20.73 -30.27
N MET A 16 26.52 21.46 -29.70
CA MET A 16 26.03 21.25 -28.35
C MET A 16 25.41 19.86 -28.19
N ILE A 17 24.52 19.46 -29.10
CA ILE A 17 23.85 18.16 -29.05
C ILE A 17 24.86 17.00 -29.19
N LEU A 18 25.80 17.11 -30.13
CA LEU A 18 26.80 16.05 -30.39
C LEU A 18 27.83 15.89 -29.27
N ARG A 19 28.19 16.98 -28.57
CA ARG A 19 29.15 16.94 -27.46
C ARG A 19 28.49 16.69 -26.10
N MET A 20 27.15 16.81 -26.01
CA MET A 20 26.41 16.62 -24.77
C MET A 20 26.46 15.16 -24.33
N LYS A 21 27.28 14.88 -23.32
CA LYS A 21 27.26 13.61 -22.59
C LYS A 21 26.15 13.64 -21.56
N VAL A 22 25.04 12.97 -21.85
CA VAL A 22 23.96 12.77 -20.87
C VAL A 22 24.45 11.78 -19.81
N ASN A 23 24.96 12.30 -18.70
CA ASN A 23 25.14 11.50 -17.50
C ASN A 23 23.75 11.15 -16.95
N ARG A 24 23.22 10.01 -17.39
CA ARG A 24 22.03 9.39 -16.79
C ARG A 24 22.43 8.85 -15.42
N VAL A 25 22.60 9.73 -14.45
CA VAL A 25 22.62 9.31 -13.04
C VAL A 25 21.24 8.70 -12.79
N PRO A 26 21.15 7.42 -12.40
CA PRO A 26 19.86 6.84 -12.08
C PRO A 26 19.25 7.70 -10.97
N ALA A 27 18.09 8.30 -11.24
CA ALA A 27 17.34 9.07 -10.27
C ALA A 27 16.93 8.12 -9.14
N LYS A 28 17.81 7.98 -8.13
CA LYS A 28 17.51 7.24 -6.91
C LYS A 28 16.43 8.04 -6.19
N ARG A 29 15.21 7.52 -6.23
CA ARG A 29 14.13 8.02 -5.39
C ARG A 29 14.53 7.75 -3.95
N GLU A 30 15.01 8.77 -3.26
CA GLU A 30 15.25 8.70 -1.82
C GLU A 30 13.91 8.53 -1.11
N GLN A 31 13.78 7.45 -0.35
CA GLN A 31 12.64 7.28 0.52
C GLN A 31 12.81 8.25 1.70
N ILE A 32 11.99 9.30 1.71
CA ILE A 32 12.05 10.40 2.70
C ILE A 32 11.54 9.94 4.08
N SER A 33 10.87 8.78 4.16
CA SER A 33 10.42 8.23 5.44
C SER A 33 10.47 6.70 5.46
N LYS A 34 11.16 6.16 6.46
CA LYS A 34 10.99 4.75 6.85
C LYS A 34 9.64 4.60 7.55
N PRO A 35 8.86 3.53 7.26
CA PRO A 35 7.65 3.25 8.02
C PRO A 35 7.99 3.09 9.50
N ILE A 36 7.18 3.69 10.36
CA ILE A 36 7.28 3.51 11.80
C ILE A 36 6.87 2.07 12.09
N GLU A 37 7.81 1.25 12.53
CA GLU A 37 7.51 -0.09 13.04
C GLU A 37 6.64 0.06 14.29
N PRO A 38 5.48 -0.63 14.38
CA PRO A 38 4.65 -0.56 15.57
C PRO A 38 5.43 -1.18 16.75
N VAL A 39 5.72 -0.34 17.74
CA VAL A 39 6.29 -0.74 19.03
C VAL A 39 5.41 -1.82 19.65
N GLY A 40 6.05 -2.87 20.15
CA GLY A 40 5.46 -4.13 20.59
C GLY A 40 4.19 -4.03 21.43
N ASP A 41 3.30 -4.95 21.09
CA ASP A 41 2.04 -5.38 21.72
C ASP A 41 2.11 -5.48 23.26
N SER A 42 2.02 -4.35 23.94
CA SER A 42 1.89 -4.25 25.40
C SER A 42 0.82 -3.23 25.81
N GLY A 43 -0.26 -3.17 25.02
CA GLY A 43 -1.53 -2.56 25.41
C GLY A 43 -2.53 -3.64 25.84
N PRO A 44 -3.50 -3.35 26.73
CA PRO A 44 -4.53 -4.31 27.10
C PRO A 44 -5.30 -4.73 25.84
N LYS A 45 -5.18 -6.00 25.45
CA LYS A 45 -5.88 -6.55 24.29
C LYS A 45 -7.39 -6.41 24.52
N PRO A 46 -8.16 -5.85 23.56
CA PRO A 46 -9.60 -5.76 23.71
C PRO A 46 -10.17 -7.18 23.85
N LYS A 47 -10.91 -7.41 24.93
CA LYS A 47 -11.58 -8.70 25.19
C LYS A 47 -12.64 -8.87 24.11
N ARG A 48 -12.37 -9.74 23.14
CA ARG A 48 -13.38 -10.17 22.16
C ARG A 48 -14.48 -10.89 22.95
N ILE A 49 -15.68 -10.35 22.93
CA ILE A 49 -16.87 -11.07 23.36
C ILE A 49 -17.11 -12.10 22.26
N ASP A 50 -17.07 -13.39 22.60
CA ASP A 50 -17.34 -14.45 21.63
C ASP A 50 -18.70 -14.22 20.98
N ASP A 51 -18.72 -14.22 19.64
CA ASP A 51 -19.93 -13.97 18.85
C ASP A 51 -21.03 -14.95 19.28
N LYS A 52 -22.23 -14.42 19.54
CA LYS A 52 -23.40 -15.25 19.84
C LYS A 52 -23.57 -16.29 18.73
N PRO A 53 -23.79 -17.59 19.07
CA PRO A 53 -23.92 -18.63 18.07
C PRO A 53 -25.08 -18.29 17.13
N GLY A 54 -24.78 -18.24 15.83
CA GLY A 54 -25.81 -18.01 14.81
C GLY A 54 -26.94 -19.04 14.92
N ARG A 55 -28.19 -18.65 14.62
CA ARG A 55 -29.41 -19.47 14.80
C ARG A 55 -29.30 -20.91 14.27
N ASN A 56 -28.57 -21.14 13.18
CA ASN A 56 -28.41 -22.45 12.56
C ASN A 56 -27.10 -23.18 12.93
N SER A 57 -26.19 -22.55 13.67
CA SER A 57 -24.92 -23.14 14.13
C SER A 57 -25.16 -24.28 15.11
N PRO A 58 -24.22 -25.23 15.26
CA PRO A 58 -24.30 -26.26 16.30
C PRO A 58 -24.42 -25.62 17.69
N CYS A 59 -25.31 -26.15 18.52
CA CYS A 59 -25.53 -25.62 19.87
C CYS A 59 -24.26 -25.79 20.72
N PRO A 60 -23.79 -24.74 21.43
CA PRO A 60 -22.64 -24.83 22.33
C PRO A 60 -22.88 -25.76 23.53
N CYS A 61 -24.12 -26.17 23.77
CA CYS A 61 -24.53 -27.12 24.79
C CYS A 61 -24.16 -28.59 24.49
N GLY A 62 -23.55 -28.89 23.33
CA GLY A 62 -23.10 -30.24 22.98
C GLY A 62 -24.21 -31.21 22.55
N SER A 63 -25.44 -30.74 22.38
CA SER A 63 -26.60 -31.59 22.05
C SER A 63 -26.65 -32.08 20.60
N GLY A 64 -25.71 -31.66 19.74
CA GLY A 64 -25.68 -31.95 18.31
C GLY A 64 -26.80 -31.29 17.49
N LYS A 65 -27.71 -30.54 18.13
CA LYS A 65 -28.83 -29.83 17.48
C LYS A 65 -28.41 -28.42 17.06
N LYS A 66 -29.09 -27.85 16.06
CA LYS A 66 -28.95 -26.43 15.67
C LYS A 66 -29.39 -25.53 16.83
N TYR A 67 -28.72 -24.38 17.03
CA TYR A 67 -28.97 -23.46 18.14
C TYR A 67 -30.47 -23.11 18.30
N LYS A 68 -31.15 -22.78 17.20
CA LYS A 68 -32.60 -22.49 17.14
C LYS A 68 -33.53 -23.59 17.65
N ASN A 69 -33.05 -24.84 17.66
CA ASN A 69 -33.81 -26.01 18.07
C ASN A 69 -33.35 -26.54 19.44
N CYS A 70 -32.46 -25.82 20.12
CA CYS A 70 -31.92 -26.18 21.43
C CYS A 70 -31.92 -24.96 22.36
N CYS A 71 -30.75 -24.40 22.71
CA CYS A 71 -30.67 -23.27 23.64
C CYS A 71 -31.32 -21.98 23.13
N GLY A 72 -31.46 -21.79 21.81
CA GLY A 72 -32.12 -20.63 21.21
C GLY A 72 -33.55 -20.93 20.71
N LYS A 73 -34.24 -21.88 21.34
CA LYS A 73 -35.65 -22.21 21.02
C LYS A 73 -36.63 -21.28 21.74
N ASP A 74 -36.26 -20.83 22.94
CA ASP A 74 -37.04 -19.95 23.81
C ASP A 74 -36.44 -18.53 23.92
N GLU A 75 -35.37 -18.26 23.14
CA GLU A 75 -34.73 -16.95 22.92
C GLU A 75 -35.16 -16.37 21.57
#